data_AF-A0A318SZ21-F1
#
_entry.id   AF-A0A318SZ21-F1
#
_cell.length_a   1.000
_cell.length_b   1.000
_cell.length_c   1.000
_cell.angle_alpha   90.00
_cell.angle_beta   90.00
_cell.angle_gamma   90.00
#
_symmetry.space_group_name_H-M   'P 1'
#
loop_
_entity.id
_entity.type
_entity.pdbx_description
1 polymer ?
#
loop_
_entity_poly.entity_id
_entity_poly.type
_entity_poly.pdbx_seq_one_letter_code
_entity_poly.pdbx_strand_id
1 'polypeptide(L)'
;MPQVEITIGGRSFEVACQEGEEPFLQAAAQVLDQEASALSAHVGRMPESKMLLMTGLMLADRMAGTDDRLKEAEQRAQAAEAGLGQAQAQIDAAEAAAQQAVQQAERAAYDAVEQARQEAEARIEAAQAEAATQVEAALADSAARLEAAEGEARRARAELESRANEIGLPDDAVAIPEAALEHLQALVLEAEALAERAQGAE
;
A
#
# COMPACT_ATOMS: atom_id res chain seq x y z
N MET A 1 24.74 -38.57 63.31
CA MET A 1 23.56 -37.74 63.01
C MET A 1 23.69 -36.49 63.87
N PRO A 2 23.84 -35.30 63.26
CA PRO A 2 23.86 -34.05 64.01
C PRO A 2 22.51 -33.81 64.70
N GLN A 3 22.56 -33.19 65.87
CA GLN A 3 21.41 -32.72 66.63
C GLN A 3 21.42 -31.19 66.59
N VAL A 4 20.30 -30.59 66.23
CA VAL A 4 20.14 -29.14 66.19
C VAL A 4 19.10 -28.76 67.24
N GLU A 5 19.48 -27.85 68.12
CA GLU A 5 18.55 -27.21 69.05
C GLU A 5 17.79 -26.08 68.32
N ILE A 6 16.47 -26.12 68.36
CA ILE A 6 15.57 -25.10 67.79
C ILE A 6 14.65 -24.56 68.88
N THR A 7 14.23 -23.30 68.76
CA THR A 7 13.29 -22.67 69.71
C THR A 7 11.98 -22.35 69.01
N ILE A 8 10.85 -22.76 69.60
CA ILE A 8 9.50 -22.51 69.06
C ILE A 8 8.57 -22.07 70.19
N GLY A 9 7.94 -20.90 70.05
CA GLY A 9 7.03 -20.33 71.04
C GLY A 9 7.70 -20.12 72.41
N GLY A 10 8.99 -19.78 72.41
CA GLY A 10 9.79 -19.57 73.62
C GLY A 10 10.28 -20.84 74.34
N ARG A 11 10.28 -22.00 73.65
CA ARG A 11 10.72 -23.30 74.22
C ARG A 11 11.72 -24.00 73.30
N SER A 12 12.76 -24.63 73.86
CA SER A 12 13.79 -25.37 73.11
C SER A 12 13.39 -26.81 72.83
N PHE A 13 13.74 -27.30 71.64
CA PHE A 13 13.58 -28.68 71.17
C PHE A 13 14.87 -29.14 70.49
N GLU A 14 15.30 -30.37 70.75
CA GLU A 14 16.37 -31.01 70.00
C GLU A 14 15.79 -31.89 68.90
N VAL A 15 16.18 -31.63 67.65
CA VAL A 15 15.75 -32.41 66.48
C VAL A 15 16.98 -32.95 65.77
N ALA A 16 16.94 -34.25 65.44
CA ALA A 16 17.97 -34.87 64.62
C ALA A 16 17.68 -34.57 63.14
N CYS A 17 18.69 -34.10 62.41
CA CYS A 17 18.62 -33.90 60.95
C CYS A 17 19.77 -34.64 60.26
N GLN A 18 19.69 -34.73 58.93
CA GLN A 18 20.81 -35.18 58.14
C GLN A 18 21.89 -34.09 58.07
N GLU A 19 23.12 -34.51 57.81
CA GLU A 19 24.25 -33.60 57.64
C GLU A 19 24.04 -32.74 56.39
N GLY A 20 24.07 -31.41 56.56
CA GLY A 20 23.79 -30.43 55.49
C GLY A 20 22.35 -29.91 55.44
N GLU A 21 21.42 -30.49 56.21
CA GLU A 21 20.02 -30.03 56.30
C GLU A 21 19.78 -29.03 57.45
N GLU A 22 20.79 -28.75 58.28
CA GLU A 22 20.69 -27.86 59.43
C GLU A 22 20.10 -26.48 59.08
N PRO A 23 20.51 -25.82 57.97
CA PRO A 23 19.97 -24.50 57.62
C PRO A 23 18.47 -24.55 57.24
N PHE A 24 18.03 -25.62 56.57
CA PHE A 24 16.63 -25.79 56.19
C PHE A 24 15.75 -26.04 57.42
N LEU A 25 16.24 -26.85 58.35
CA LEU A 25 15.56 -27.09 59.62
C LEU A 25 15.45 -25.80 60.44
N GLN A 26 16.53 -25.02 60.53
CA GLN A 26 16.51 -23.73 61.23
C GLN A 26 15.54 -22.74 60.60
N ALA A 27 15.50 -22.65 59.27
CA ALA A 27 14.55 -21.80 58.56
C ALA A 27 13.09 -22.24 58.79
N ALA A 28 12.81 -23.54 58.74
CA ALA A 28 11.48 -24.08 59.02
C ALA A 28 11.05 -23.82 60.48
N ALA A 29 11.98 -24.00 61.43
CA ALA A 29 11.73 -23.69 62.83
C ALA A 29 11.43 -22.20 63.04
N GLN A 30 12.12 -21.31 62.32
CA GLN A 30 11.90 -19.87 62.41
C GLN A 30 10.51 -19.45 61.91
N VAL A 31 10.01 -20.06 60.82
CA VAL A 31 8.65 -19.84 60.33
C VAL A 31 7.62 -20.34 61.34
N LEU A 32 7.84 -21.52 61.91
CA LEU A 32 6.96 -22.12 62.90
C LEU A 32 6.94 -21.31 64.22
N ASP A 33 8.09 -20.82 64.67
CA ASP A 33 8.25 -19.96 65.84
C ASP A 33 7.54 -18.60 65.68
N GLN A 34 7.62 -17.99 64.51
CA GLN A 34 6.89 -16.73 64.22
C GLN A 34 5.39 -16.90 64.41
N GLU A 35 4.80 -17.95 63.85
CA GLU A 35 3.36 -18.23 63.98
C GLU A 35 2.98 -18.64 65.41
N ALA A 36 3.80 -19.45 66.08
CA ALA A 36 3.61 -19.86 67.47
C ALA A 36 3.66 -18.66 68.43
N SER A 37 4.63 -17.77 68.24
CA SER A 37 4.80 -16.55 69.02
C SER A 37 3.65 -15.56 68.79
N ALA A 38 3.21 -15.39 67.53
CA ALA A 38 2.04 -14.58 67.21
C ALA A 38 0.76 -15.13 67.86
N LEU A 39 0.53 -16.44 67.78
CA LEU A 39 -0.63 -17.09 68.40
C LEU A 39 -0.62 -16.95 69.94
N SER A 40 0.55 -17.14 70.55
CA SER A 40 0.75 -17.01 72.00
C SER A 40 0.49 -15.58 72.50
N ALA A 41 0.83 -14.56 71.71
CA ALA A 41 0.56 -13.16 72.03
C ALA A 41 -0.95 -12.82 72.02
N HIS A 42 -1.75 -13.47 71.16
CA HIS A 42 -3.17 -13.14 70.98
C HIS A 42 -4.11 -13.92 71.91
N VAL A 43 -3.80 -15.18 72.23
CA VAL A 43 -4.73 -16.09 72.91
C VAL A 43 -4.35 -16.31 74.39
N GLY A 44 -3.16 -15.87 74.82
CA GLY A 44 -2.69 -16.00 76.20
C GLY A 44 -2.09 -17.39 76.51
N ARG A 45 -2.02 -17.77 77.79
CA ARG A 45 -1.40 -19.04 78.21
C ARG A 45 -2.23 -20.24 77.75
N MET A 46 -1.62 -21.10 76.94
CA MET A 46 -2.18 -22.37 76.49
C MET A 46 -1.17 -23.52 76.67
N PRO A 47 -1.64 -24.78 76.79
CA PRO A 47 -0.76 -25.94 76.74
C PRO A 47 -0.02 -26.01 75.40
N GLU A 48 1.26 -26.35 75.46
CA GLU A 48 2.17 -26.44 74.32
C GLU A 48 1.66 -27.32 73.17
N SER A 49 1.16 -28.51 73.48
CA SER A 49 0.62 -29.43 72.47
C SER A 49 -0.54 -28.82 71.69
N LYS A 50 -1.36 -27.98 72.35
CA LYS A 50 -2.46 -27.27 71.71
C LYS A 50 -1.96 -26.09 70.88
N MET A 51 -0.96 -25.36 71.37
CA MET A 51 -0.31 -24.26 70.63
C MET A 51 0.30 -24.76 69.32
N LEU A 52 1.18 -25.76 69.39
CA LEU A 52 1.86 -26.33 68.23
C LEU A 52 0.88 -26.94 67.22
N LEU A 53 -0.19 -27.61 67.70
CA LEU A 53 -1.25 -28.12 66.83
C LEU A 53 -1.97 -26.99 66.08
N MET A 54 -2.36 -25.93 66.78
CA MET A 54 -3.05 -24.79 66.16
C MET A 54 -2.13 -24.06 65.18
N THR A 55 -0.88 -23.82 65.54
CA THR A 55 0.13 -23.23 64.65
C THR A 55 0.36 -24.09 63.41
N GLY A 56 0.49 -25.41 63.57
CA GLY A 56 0.65 -26.33 62.45
C GLY A 56 -0.56 -26.35 61.51
N LEU A 57 -1.78 -26.33 62.05
CA LEU A 57 -3.01 -26.25 61.25
C LEU A 57 -3.14 -24.91 60.50
N MET A 58 -2.79 -23.78 61.14
CA MET A 58 -2.81 -22.46 60.51
C MET A 58 -1.77 -22.35 59.38
N LEU A 59 -0.58 -22.91 59.59
CA LEU A 59 0.46 -22.93 58.57
C LEU A 59 0.04 -23.82 57.39
N ALA A 60 -0.57 -24.99 57.66
CA ALA A 60 -1.11 -25.87 56.62
C ALA A 60 -2.23 -25.20 55.80
N ASP A 61 -3.14 -24.46 56.45
CA ASP A 61 -4.19 -23.69 55.77
C ASP A 61 -3.61 -22.60 54.86
N ARG A 62 -2.61 -21.86 55.35
CA ARG A 62 -1.89 -20.86 54.54
C ARG A 62 -1.18 -21.49 53.34
N MET A 63 -0.52 -22.64 53.55
CA MET A 63 0.14 -23.37 52.48
C MET A 63 -0.85 -23.83 51.41
N ALA A 64 -2.01 -24.35 51.81
CA ALA A 64 -3.08 -24.71 50.88
C ALA A 64 -3.56 -23.49 50.07
N GLY A 65 -3.79 -22.35 50.74
CA GLY A 65 -4.19 -21.11 50.05
C GLY A 65 -3.12 -20.57 49.10
N THR A 66 -1.83 -20.74 49.40
CA THR A 66 -0.74 -20.38 48.46
C THR A 66 -0.65 -21.35 47.29
N ASP A 67 -0.88 -22.64 47.51
CA ASP A 67 -0.87 -23.66 46.45
C ASP A 67 -2.01 -23.44 45.45
N ASP A 68 -3.21 -23.09 45.94
CA ASP A 68 -4.34 -22.73 45.09
C ASP A 68 -4.04 -21.47 44.24
N ARG A 69 -3.46 -20.43 44.85
CA ARG A 69 -3.05 -19.22 44.11
C ARG A 69 -1.96 -19.50 43.09
N LEU A 70 -1.03 -20.41 43.40
CA LEU A 70 0.01 -20.83 42.46
C LEU A 70 -0.62 -21.53 41.25
N LYS A 71 -1.53 -22.49 41.49
CA LYS A 71 -2.28 -23.17 40.42
C LYS A 71 -3.04 -22.19 39.53
N GLU A 72 -3.73 -21.20 40.12
CA GLU A 72 -4.41 -20.15 39.35
C GLU A 72 -3.44 -19.27 38.54
N ALA A 73 -2.27 -18.95 39.10
CA ALA A 73 -1.25 -18.19 38.40
C ALA A 73 -0.66 -18.99 37.22
N GLU A 74 -0.38 -20.28 37.42
CA GLU A 74 0.11 -21.19 36.38
C GLU A 74 -0.92 -21.35 35.26
N GLN A 75 -2.20 -21.51 35.58
CA GLN A 75 -3.27 -21.58 34.57
C GLN A 75 -3.37 -20.28 33.75
N ARG A 76 -3.26 -19.12 34.41
CA ARG A 76 -3.25 -17.83 33.70
C ARG A 76 -2.01 -17.66 32.83
N ALA A 77 -0.84 -18.10 33.29
CA ALA A 77 0.38 -18.08 32.50
C ALA A 77 0.25 -18.96 31.24
N GLN A 78 -0.25 -20.19 31.38
CA GLN A 78 -0.50 -21.08 30.25
C GLN A 78 -1.50 -20.49 29.24
N ALA A 79 -2.58 -19.88 29.73
CA ALA A 79 -3.55 -19.21 28.86
C ALA A 79 -2.95 -18.00 28.12
N ALA A 80 -2.11 -17.21 28.80
CA ALA A 80 -1.41 -16.09 28.20
C ALA A 80 -0.40 -16.54 27.15
N GLU A 81 0.39 -17.58 27.42
CA GLU A 81 1.33 -18.18 26.46
C GLU A 81 0.61 -18.71 25.22
N ALA A 82 -0.53 -19.41 25.40
CA ALA A 82 -1.36 -19.85 24.29
C ALA A 82 -1.90 -18.66 23.47
N GLY A 83 -2.34 -17.60 24.15
CA GLY A 83 -2.79 -16.36 23.50
C GLY A 83 -1.69 -15.67 22.70
N LEU A 84 -0.47 -15.61 23.23
CA LEU A 84 0.70 -15.07 22.52
C LEU A 84 1.04 -15.90 21.28
N GLY A 85 1.00 -17.24 21.39
CA GLY A 85 1.21 -18.12 20.24
C GLY A 85 0.17 -17.91 19.13
N GLN A 86 -1.11 -17.74 19.51
CA GLN A 86 -2.18 -17.42 18.55
C GLN A 86 -2.01 -16.04 17.92
N ALA A 87 -1.65 -15.03 18.70
CA ALA A 87 -1.40 -13.68 18.19
C ALA A 87 -0.21 -13.67 17.22
N GLN A 88 0.88 -14.36 17.55
CA GLN A 88 2.03 -14.48 16.66
C GLN A 88 1.66 -15.15 15.33
N ALA A 89 0.89 -16.25 15.37
CA ALA A 89 0.42 -16.90 14.16
C ALA A 89 -0.48 -15.99 13.29
N GLN A 90 -1.29 -15.13 13.92
CA GLN A 90 -2.09 -14.15 13.19
C GLN A 90 -1.23 -13.05 12.56
N ILE A 91 -0.18 -12.59 13.25
CA ILE A 91 0.77 -11.61 12.72
C ILE A 91 1.49 -12.21 11.51
N ASP A 92 2.05 -13.42 11.63
CA ASP A 92 2.77 -14.07 10.54
C ASP A 92 1.86 -14.28 9.30
N ALA A 93 0.59 -14.67 9.53
CA ALA A 93 -0.38 -14.81 8.45
C ALA A 93 -0.75 -13.47 7.80
N ALA A 94 -0.91 -12.41 8.59
CA ALA A 94 -1.20 -11.07 8.10
C ALA A 94 -0.03 -10.50 7.30
N GLU A 95 1.20 -10.71 7.75
CA GLU A 95 2.41 -10.30 7.03
C GLU A 95 2.53 -11.03 5.68
N ALA A 96 2.30 -12.34 5.65
CA ALA A 96 2.30 -13.11 4.41
C ALA A 96 1.22 -12.61 3.43
N ALA A 97 0.00 -12.35 3.92
CA ALA A 97 -1.09 -11.81 3.11
C ALA A 97 -0.78 -10.40 2.59
N ALA A 98 -0.19 -9.53 3.41
CA ALA A 98 0.22 -8.19 3.01
C ALA A 98 1.30 -8.22 1.92
N GLN A 99 2.31 -9.08 2.06
CA GLN A 99 3.34 -9.27 1.04
C GLN A 99 2.76 -9.75 -0.29
N GLN A 100 1.82 -10.70 -0.24
CA GLN A 100 1.12 -11.17 -1.44
C GLN A 100 0.28 -10.05 -2.09
N ALA A 101 -0.44 -9.26 -1.29
CA ALA A 101 -1.23 -8.14 -1.79
C ALA A 101 -0.36 -7.08 -2.48
N VAL A 102 0.81 -6.76 -1.92
CA VAL A 102 1.78 -5.85 -2.53
C VAL A 102 2.27 -6.40 -3.87
N GLN A 103 2.69 -7.67 -3.92
CA GLN A 103 3.15 -8.29 -5.18
C GLN A 103 2.05 -8.33 -6.26
N GLN A 104 0.81 -8.56 -5.86
CA GLN A 104 -0.33 -8.53 -6.79
C GLN A 104 -0.60 -7.11 -7.29
N ALA A 105 -0.55 -6.12 -6.41
CA ALA A 105 -0.73 -4.71 -6.78
C ALA A 105 0.37 -4.23 -7.72
N GLU A 106 1.63 -4.61 -7.49
CA GLU A 106 2.76 -4.29 -8.38
C GLU A 106 2.57 -4.87 -9.78
N ARG A 107 2.17 -6.15 -9.88
CA ARG A 107 1.87 -6.79 -11.17
C ARG A 107 0.70 -6.11 -11.88
N ALA A 108 -0.40 -5.87 -11.17
CA ALA A 108 -1.55 -5.20 -11.73
C ALA A 108 -1.24 -3.77 -12.20
N ALA A 109 -0.40 -3.03 -11.47
CA ALA A 109 0.04 -1.70 -11.86
C ALA A 109 0.89 -1.75 -13.14
N TYR A 110 1.82 -2.70 -13.26
CA TYR A 110 2.61 -2.91 -14.47
C TYR A 110 1.70 -3.22 -15.68
N ASP A 111 0.79 -4.18 -15.53
CA ASP A 111 -0.13 -4.59 -16.60
C ASP A 111 -1.04 -3.43 -17.03
N ALA A 112 -1.53 -2.62 -16.08
CA ALA A 112 -2.37 -1.46 -16.38
C ALA A 112 -1.61 -0.36 -17.15
N VAL A 113 -0.33 -0.14 -16.82
CA VAL A 113 0.51 0.82 -17.56
C VAL A 113 0.75 0.35 -18.99
N GLU A 114 1.07 -0.93 -19.19
CA GLU A 114 1.27 -1.49 -20.54
C GLU A 114 -0.02 -1.45 -21.37
N GLN A 115 -1.18 -1.76 -20.78
CA GLN A 115 -2.47 -1.61 -21.46
C GLN A 115 -2.75 -0.16 -21.86
N ALA A 116 -2.54 0.79 -20.95
CA ALA A 116 -2.73 2.21 -21.24
C ALA A 116 -1.79 2.70 -22.35
N ARG A 117 -0.55 2.18 -22.40
CA ARG A 117 0.42 2.47 -23.46
C ARG A 117 -0.07 1.99 -24.82
N GLN A 118 -0.53 0.73 -24.90
CA GLN A 118 -1.07 0.14 -26.13
C GLN A 118 -2.32 0.88 -26.61
N GLU A 119 -3.22 1.24 -25.70
CA GLU A 119 -4.40 2.05 -26.05
C GLU A 119 -4.01 3.44 -26.56
N ALA A 120 -3.01 4.08 -25.94
CA ALA A 120 -2.53 5.38 -26.39
C ALA A 120 -1.89 5.30 -27.78
N GLU A 121 -1.06 4.28 -28.04
CA GLU A 121 -0.47 4.01 -29.36
C GLU A 121 -1.56 3.84 -30.42
N ALA A 122 -2.55 2.98 -30.17
CA ALA A 122 -3.67 2.75 -31.09
C ALA A 122 -4.51 4.03 -31.34
N ARG A 123 -4.71 4.87 -30.31
CA ARG A 123 -5.42 6.15 -30.46
C ARG A 123 -4.62 7.16 -31.29
N ILE A 124 -3.29 7.19 -31.12
CA ILE A 124 -2.41 8.06 -31.92
C ILE A 124 -2.47 7.63 -33.39
N GLU A 125 -2.33 6.34 -33.68
CA GLU A 125 -2.43 5.81 -35.05
C GLU A 125 -3.79 6.14 -35.69
N ALA A 126 -4.89 5.91 -34.97
CA ALA A 126 -6.22 6.25 -35.45
C ALA A 126 -6.39 7.76 -35.72
N ALA A 127 -5.92 8.61 -34.80
CA ALA A 127 -5.99 10.07 -34.96
C ALA A 127 -5.14 10.56 -36.14
N GLN A 128 -3.97 9.93 -36.38
CA GLN A 128 -3.13 10.24 -37.54
C GLN A 128 -3.81 9.86 -38.85
N ALA A 129 -4.44 8.68 -38.93
CA ALA A 129 -5.20 8.25 -40.12
C ALA A 129 -6.41 9.16 -40.41
N GLU A 130 -7.15 9.57 -39.36
CA GLU A 130 -8.23 10.53 -39.49
C GLU A 130 -7.72 11.91 -39.96
N ALA A 131 -6.62 12.40 -39.38
CA ALA A 131 -6.02 13.67 -39.77
C ALA A 131 -5.52 13.65 -41.23
N ALA A 132 -4.88 12.56 -41.66
CA ALA A 132 -4.46 12.37 -43.05
C ALA A 132 -5.65 12.47 -44.00
N THR A 133 -6.74 11.75 -43.70
CA THR A 133 -7.98 11.79 -44.50
C THR A 133 -8.57 13.21 -44.56
N GLN A 134 -8.57 13.94 -43.44
CA GLN A 134 -9.08 15.32 -43.38
C GLN A 134 -8.23 16.29 -44.20
N VAL A 135 -6.91 16.14 -44.15
CA VAL A 135 -5.97 16.96 -44.95
C VAL A 135 -6.18 16.70 -46.43
N GLU A 136 -6.29 15.45 -46.86
CA GLU A 136 -6.58 15.11 -48.26
C GLU A 136 -7.90 15.71 -48.74
N ALA A 137 -8.96 15.61 -47.93
CA ALA A 137 -10.26 16.19 -48.26
C ALA A 137 -10.21 17.72 -48.36
N ALA A 138 -9.47 18.39 -47.45
CA ALA A 138 -9.30 19.84 -47.47
C ALA A 138 -8.48 20.31 -48.69
N LEU A 139 -7.44 19.57 -49.06
CA LEU A 139 -6.66 19.83 -50.27
C LEU A 139 -7.52 19.70 -51.53
N ALA A 140 -8.32 18.63 -51.63
CA ALA A 140 -9.26 18.43 -52.75
C ALA A 140 -10.29 19.56 -52.86
N ASP A 141 -10.87 20.02 -51.74
CA ASP A 141 -11.80 21.16 -51.73
C ASP A 141 -11.11 22.46 -52.16
N SER A 142 -9.88 22.70 -51.70
CA SER A 142 -9.12 23.88 -52.10
C SER A 142 -8.77 23.90 -53.60
N ALA A 143 -8.41 22.74 -54.17
CA ALA A 143 -8.14 22.58 -55.60
C ALA A 143 -9.40 22.87 -56.43
N ALA A 144 -10.56 22.32 -56.03
CA ALA A 144 -11.82 22.59 -56.71
C ALA A 144 -12.21 24.08 -56.70
N ARG A 145 -11.93 24.79 -55.59
CA ARG A 145 -12.15 26.26 -55.51
C ARG A 145 -11.23 27.04 -56.42
N LEU A 146 -9.96 26.63 -56.55
CA LEU A 146 -9.01 27.26 -57.46
C LEU A 146 -9.43 27.06 -58.93
N GLU A 147 -9.79 25.83 -59.32
CA GLU A 147 -10.30 25.55 -60.67
C GLU A 147 -11.54 26.38 -61.00
N ALA A 148 -12.47 26.53 -60.04
CA ALA A 148 -13.65 27.36 -60.20
C ALA A 148 -13.29 28.85 -60.38
N ALA A 149 -12.38 29.38 -59.54
CA ALA A 149 -11.93 30.77 -59.62
C ALA A 149 -11.19 31.07 -60.93
N GLU A 150 -10.34 30.15 -61.41
CA GLU A 150 -9.73 30.25 -62.72
C GLU A 150 -10.77 30.27 -63.85
N GLY A 151 -11.77 29.38 -63.76
CA GLY A 151 -12.88 29.33 -64.70
C GLY A 151 -13.65 30.65 -64.77
N GLU A 152 -13.93 31.26 -63.63
CA GLU A 152 -14.55 32.59 -63.53
C GLU A 152 -13.67 33.69 -64.11
N ALA A 153 -12.38 33.71 -63.78
CA ALA A 153 -11.43 34.69 -64.30
C ALA A 153 -11.31 34.61 -65.83
N ARG A 154 -11.25 33.40 -66.40
CA ARG A 154 -11.23 33.19 -67.86
C ARG A 154 -12.50 33.70 -68.53
N ARG A 155 -13.68 33.48 -67.91
CA ARG A 155 -14.96 34.01 -68.42
C ARG A 155 -15.01 35.54 -68.40
N ALA A 156 -14.61 36.15 -67.28
CA ALA A 156 -14.56 37.60 -67.14
C ALA A 156 -13.61 38.25 -68.15
N ARG A 157 -12.44 37.63 -68.39
CA ARG A 157 -11.50 38.07 -69.43
C ARG A 157 -12.13 38.02 -70.83
N ALA A 158 -12.75 36.90 -71.20
CA ALA A 158 -13.41 36.77 -72.51
C ALA A 158 -14.52 37.80 -72.71
N GLU A 159 -15.27 38.13 -71.66
CA GLU A 159 -16.29 39.19 -71.69
C GLU A 159 -15.66 40.58 -71.90
N LEU A 160 -14.57 40.90 -71.20
CA LEU A 160 -13.83 42.15 -71.38
C LEU A 160 -13.25 42.29 -72.79
N GLU A 161 -12.65 41.22 -73.34
CA GLU A 161 -12.12 41.19 -74.71
C GLU A 161 -13.25 41.40 -75.74
N SER A 162 -14.39 40.72 -75.57
CA SER A 162 -15.57 40.92 -76.42
C SER A 162 -16.05 42.37 -76.41
N ARG A 163 -16.15 42.99 -75.22
CA ARG A 163 -16.57 44.39 -75.06
C ARG A 163 -15.55 45.37 -75.63
N ALA A 164 -14.24 45.11 -75.49
CA ALA A 164 -13.20 45.96 -76.05
C ALA A 164 -13.25 45.96 -77.59
N ASN A 165 -13.48 44.80 -78.20
CA ASN A 165 -13.63 44.65 -79.65
C ASN A 165 -14.89 45.40 -80.17
N GLU A 166 -15.99 45.39 -79.43
CA GLU A 166 -17.20 46.18 -79.77
C GLU A 166 -16.96 47.70 -79.79
N ILE A 167 -16.03 48.21 -78.98
CA ILE A 167 -15.76 49.66 -78.82
C ILE A 167 -14.55 50.11 -79.67
N GLY A 168 -13.87 49.17 -80.34
CA GLY A 168 -12.75 49.45 -81.26
C GLY A 168 -11.43 49.83 -80.58
N LEU A 169 -11.19 49.37 -79.35
CA LEU A 169 -9.88 49.51 -78.70
C LEU A 169 -8.85 48.55 -79.32
N PRO A 170 -7.58 48.95 -79.46
CA PRO A 170 -6.51 48.06 -79.89
C PRO A 170 -6.23 46.97 -78.83
N ASP A 171 -5.83 45.77 -79.28
CA ASP A 171 -5.67 44.55 -78.45
C ASP A 171 -4.75 44.74 -77.22
N ASP A 172 -3.81 45.67 -77.31
CA ASP A 172 -2.84 46.03 -76.28
C ASP A 172 -3.45 46.79 -75.08
N ALA A 173 -4.72 47.18 -75.13
CA ALA A 173 -5.42 47.87 -74.04
C ALA A 173 -6.00 46.93 -72.95
N VAL A 174 -6.12 45.63 -73.21
CA VAL A 174 -6.69 44.62 -72.26
C VAL A 174 -5.60 43.72 -71.65
N ALA A 175 -4.34 44.19 -71.64
CA ALA A 175 -3.26 43.46 -71.00
C ALA A 175 -3.39 43.53 -69.46
N ILE A 176 -3.95 42.49 -68.85
CA ILE A 176 -3.57 42.15 -67.47
C ILE A 176 -2.07 41.84 -67.53
N PRO A 177 -1.21 42.36 -66.62
CA PRO A 177 0.21 42.03 -66.66
C PRO A 177 0.35 40.50 -66.62
N GLU A 178 0.92 39.94 -67.68
CA GLU A 178 1.15 38.50 -67.89
C GLU A 178 1.78 37.84 -66.65
N ALA A 179 2.60 38.62 -65.93
CA ALA A 179 3.17 38.30 -64.63
C ALA A 179 2.17 37.90 -63.53
N ALA A 180 0.94 38.45 -63.50
CA ALA A 180 -0.07 38.08 -62.51
C ALA A 180 -0.69 36.70 -62.79
N LEU A 181 -0.78 36.32 -64.08
CA LEU A 181 -1.29 35.03 -64.51
C LEU A 181 -0.22 33.94 -64.31
N GLU A 182 1.05 34.24 -64.61
CA GLU A 182 2.19 33.38 -64.27
C GLU A 182 2.33 33.18 -62.76
N HIS A 183 2.10 34.22 -61.94
CA HIS A 183 2.18 34.11 -60.49
C HIS A 183 1.06 33.22 -59.91
N LEU A 184 -0.16 33.30 -60.46
CA LEU A 184 -1.25 32.40 -60.08
C LEU A 184 -0.94 30.94 -60.47
N GLN A 185 -0.43 30.69 -61.68
CA GLN A 185 -0.03 29.35 -62.09
C GLN A 185 1.11 28.77 -61.24
N ALA A 186 2.07 29.60 -60.84
CA ALA A 186 3.15 29.18 -59.94
C ALA A 186 2.62 28.77 -58.55
N LEU A 187 1.65 29.52 -58.00
CA LEU A 187 1.00 29.18 -56.74
C LEU A 187 0.19 27.88 -56.80
N VAL A 188 -0.47 27.60 -57.94
CA VAL A 188 -1.18 26.33 -58.17
C VAL A 188 -0.20 25.15 -58.19
N LEU A 189 0.91 25.26 -58.93
CA LEU A 189 1.93 24.21 -58.98
C LEU A 189 2.60 23.96 -57.61
N GLU A 190 2.82 25.02 -56.83
CA GLU A 190 3.38 24.88 -55.48
C GLU A 190 2.39 24.20 -54.51
N ALA A 191 1.09 24.48 -54.65
CA ALA A 191 0.04 23.79 -53.90
C ALA A 191 -0.08 22.30 -54.29
N GLU A 192 0.01 21.97 -55.59
CA GLU A 192 0.02 20.58 -56.07
C GLU A 192 1.25 19.81 -55.56
N ALA A 193 2.44 20.43 -55.60
CA ALA A 193 3.67 19.81 -55.08
C ALA A 193 3.63 19.60 -53.56
N LEU A 194 2.97 20.50 -52.81
CA LEU A 194 2.74 20.31 -51.37
C LEU A 194 1.75 19.17 -51.09
N ALA A 195 0.73 19.00 -51.93
CA ALA A 195 -0.21 17.90 -51.83
C ALA A 195 0.44 16.54 -52.11
N GLU A 196 1.27 16.43 -53.15
CA GLU A 196 2.02 15.19 -53.45
C GLU A 196 3.00 14.81 -52.33
N ARG A 197 3.67 15.80 -51.71
CA ARG A 197 4.55 15.57 -50.56
C ARG A 197 3.80 15.10 -49.32
N ALA A 198 2.56 15.54 -49.14
CA ALA A 198 1.71 15.07 -48.04
C ALA A 198 1.26 13.61 -48.25
N GLN A 199 1.08 13.18 -49.50
CA GLN A 199 0.71 11.79 -49.85
C GLN A 199 1.91 10.82 -49.83
N GLY A 200 3.12 11.29 -50.11
CA GLY A 200 4.34 10.45 -50.15
C GLY A 200 5.05 10.24 -48.81
N ALA A 201 4.48 10.71 -47.69
CA ALA A 201 5.09 10.67 -46.36
C ALA A 201 4.54 9.54 -45.44
N GLU A 202 3.86 8.55 -46.01
CA GLU A 202 3.52 7.27 -45.34
C GLU A 202 4.77 6.45 -44.97
#